data_AF-A0AAV6YU72-F1
#
_entry.id   AF-A0AAV6YU72-F1
#
_cell.length_a   1.000
_cell.length_b   1.000
_cell.length_c   1.000
_cell.angle_alpha   90.00
_cell.angle_beta   90.00
_cell.angle_gamma   90.00
#
_symmetry.space_group_name_H-M   'P 1'
#
loop_
_entity.id
_entity.type
_entity.pdbx_description
1 polymer ?
#
loop_
_entity_poly.entity_id
_entity_poly.type
_entity_poly.pdbx_seq_one_letter_code
_entity_poly.pdbx_strand_id
1 'polypeptide(L)'
;MGLCSYLLILALAGVHGWELLGDRKLSNVCIGGVISPSGASWVLVLCHLGARVLALLLLPVFLYLGTFYIHLSILTRSGPHDHMMSSAFQSSLEGGLSRITQGQPLEVAFGSQITLKNTMGKPMPCWLHSHKNTYPIMYEGGRGSSHQQQVTCYPYKDVNNWWIVKSPARQDMFVSSPPQPVKHGDIVQLVHGITARFLNTHDVAAPFSPYAQEISCYIDYNISMPAQTLWKVDIINRESDGDTWKTILSEVKLLHVNTSAALKLSGFTLPDWGFRQLEVVGDKMAKGSHPSLVWNVEEHRYGKSREQAEREQELHTPVQMDVGRNLSFMARFWELQWKMLTMRSESPEHKYCSAPLDWVTLDTSIAYWLHPRTTAQIQLLGNPVIWYSANAGAIIYTVLFLFYLLRQRRRIYDIPQGAWQSFQLAGTLCLGGWAVNYLPFFLMEKTLFLYHYLPALTLQILLLPPVLEHVRHHVIRSDTVQNTFSAVLLVWMSSIILTFSKLCPLTYGEPALSPQELRSLRWRDTWDILIRK
;
A
#
# COMPACT_ATOMS: atom_id res chain seq x y z
N MET A 1 -11.18 -0.73 -8.22
CA MET A 1 -12.58 -1.13 -8.49
C MET A 1 -13.57 -0.12 -7.95
N GLY A 2 -13.85 -0.05 -6.64
CA GLY A 2 -14.84 0.90 -6.10
C GLY A 2 -14.61 2.36 -6.49
N LEU A 3 -13.36 2.84 -6.42
CA LEU A 3 -12.99 4.19 -6.86
C LEU A 3 -13.27 4.44 -8.35
N CYS A 4 -13.04 3.44 -9.20
CA CYS A 4 -13.23 3.56 -10.64
C CYS A 4 -14.72 3.72 -10.96
N SER A 5 -15.58 2.87 -10.39
CA SER A 5 -17.04 3.03 -10.51
C SER A 5 -17.55 4.36 -9.94
N TYR A 6 -16.96 4.81 -8.84
CA TYR A 6 -17.27 6.12 -8.25
C TYR A 6 -16.93 7.27 -9.20
N LEU A 7 -15.76 7.24 -9.84
CA LEU A 7 -15.36 8.24 -10.83
C LEU A 7 -16.30 8.26 -12.05
N LEU A 8 -16.80 7.10 -12.49
CA LEU A 8 -17.81 7.05 -13.56
C LEU A 8 -19.11 7.75 -13.14
N ILE A 9 -19.60 7.49 -11.92
CA ILE A 9 -20.82 8.13 -11.40
C ILE A 9 -20.62 9.64 -11.29
N LEU A 10 -19.45 10.10 -10.83
CA LEU A 10 -19.12 11.52 -10.79
C LEU A 10 -19.07 12.14 -12.19
N ALA A 11 -18.48 11.44 -13.17
CA ALA A 11 -18.46 11.90 -14.55
C ALA A 11 -19.87 12.02 -15.12
N LEU A 12 -20.72 11.00 -14.94
CA LEU A 12 -22.13 11.02 -15.32
C LEU A 12 -22.90 12.16 -14.64
N ALA A 13 -22.69 12.36 -13.34
CA ALA A 13 -23.29 13.47 -12.60
C ALA A 13 -22.82 14.83 -13.13
N GLY A 14 -21.55 14.94 -13.56
CA GLY A 14 -20.99 16.12 -14.23
C GLY A 14 -21.66 16.39 -15.58
N VAL A 15 -21.82 15.36 -16.42
CA VAL A 15 -22.53 15.49 -17.71
C VAL A 15 -23.99 15.89 -17.50
N HIS A 16 -24.69 15.23 -16.58
CA HIS A 16 -26.07 15.60 -16.24
C HIS A 16 -26.17 17.01 -15.66
N GLY A 17 -25.17 17.43 -14.87
CA GLY A 17 -25.08 18.80 -14.37
C GLY A 17 -24.90 19.82 -15.50
N TRP A 18 -24.07 19.49 -16.50
CA TRP A 18 -23.88 20.29 -17.69
C TRP A 18 -25.15 20.41 -18.53
N GLU A 19 -25.87 19.30 -18.73
CA GLU A 19 -27.16 19.30 -19.45
C GLU A 19 -28.23 20.12 -18.70
N LEU A 20 -28.24 20.05 -17.37
CA LEU A 20 -29.16 20.81 -16.52
C LEU A 20 -28.96 22.33 -16.69
N LEU A 21 -27.72 22.79 -16.86
CA LEU A 21 -27.41 24.21 -17.13
C LEU A 21 -27.97 24.68 -18.49
N GLY A 22 -28.10 23.76 -19.45
CA GLY A 22 -28.65 24.05 -20.77
C GLY A 22 -30.18 24.03 -20.86
N ASP A 23 -30.88 23.48 -19.85
CA ASP A 23 -32.32 23.31 -19.89
C ASP A 23 -33.09 24.59 -19.54
N ARG A 24 -33.61 25.26 -20.58
CA ARG A 24 -34.43 26.46 -20.44
C ARG A 24 -35.80 26.20 -19.81
N LYS A 25 -36.30 24.96 -19.78
CA LYS A 25 -37.60 24.64 -19.17
C LYS A 25 -37.55 24.75 -17.64
N LEU A 26 -36.45 24.31 -17.04
CA LEU A 26 -36.18 24.48 -15.61
C LEU A 26 -36.07 25.94 -15.19
N SER A 27 -35.71 26.83 -16.13
CA SER A 27 -35.71 28.27 -15.86
C SER A 27 -37.09 28.93 -15.76
N ASN A 28 -38.12 28.25 -16.25
CA ASN A 28 -39.49 28.78 -16.31
C ASN A 28 -40.44 28.18 -15.27
N VAL A 29 -39.96 27.30 -14.38
CA VAL A 29 -40.81 26.67 -13.36
C VAL A 29 -41.09 27.65 -12.22
N CYS A 30 -42.33 28.14 -12.21
CA CYS A 30 -42.88 29.12 -11.29
C CYS A 30 -43.22 28.45 -9.94
N ILE A 31 -42.49 28.77 -8.87
CA ILE A 31 -42.95 28.47 -7.51
C ILE A 31 -43.96 29.55 -7.13
N GLY A 32 -45.24 29.19 -7.08
CA GLY A 32 -46.28 30.02 -6.44
C GLY A 32 -46.86 31.17 -7.26
N GLY A 33 -47.06 31.02 -8.58
CA GLY A 33 -47.97 31.88 -9.36
C GLY A 33 -47.56 33.36 -9.52
N VAL A 34 -46.36 33.76 -9.07
CA VAL A 34 -45.82 35.10 -9.28
C VAL A 34 -44.55 35.00 -10.13
N ILE A 35 -44.61 35.58 -11.33
CA ILE A 35 -43.47 35.71 -12.23
C ILE A 35 -42.44 36.63 -11.56
N SER A 36 -41.42 36.04 -10.92
CA SER A 36 -40.27 36.77 -10.40
C SER A 36 -39.14 36.77 -11.45
N PRO A 37 -38.51 37.92 -11.74
CA PRO A 37 -37.59 38.07 -12.84
C PRO A 37 -36.26 37.36 -12.51
N SER A 38 -35.85 36.38 -13.33
CA SER A 38 -34.48 35.82 -13.44
C SER A 38 -33.82 35.14 -12.21
N GLY A 39 -34.22 35.44 -10.97
CA GLY A 39 -33.55 34.96 -9.75
C GLY A 39 -34.00 33.57 -9.27
N ALA A 40 -35.27 33.22 -9.43
CA ALA A 40 -35.84 31.95 -8.92
C ALA A 40 -35.38 30.71 -9.71
N SER A 41 -35.03 30.87 -10.99
CA SER A 41 -34.54 29.82 -11.88
C SER A 41 -33.20 29.20 -11.43
N TRP A 42 -32.26 30.04 -10.99
CA TRP A 42 -30.93 29.59 -10.58
C TRP A 42 -30.96 28.85 -9.26
N VAL A 43 -31.93 29.17 -8.39
CA VAL A 43 -32.08 28.51 -7.09
C VAL A 43 -32.35 27.02 -7.26
N LEU A 44 -33.22 26.61 -8.18
CA LEU A 44 -33.53 25.20 -8.42
C LEU A 44 -32.32 24.42 -8.98
N VAL A 45 -31.59 25.02 -9.92
CA VAL A 45 -30.34 24.45 -10.48
C VAL A 45 -29.29 24.28 -9.38
N LEU A 46 -29.12 25.29 -8.53
CA LEU A 46 -28.21 25.25 -7.38
C LEU A 46 -28.63 24.21 -6.34
N CYS A 47 -29.93 24.05 -6.07
CA CYS A 47 -30.45 22.98 -5.20
C CYS A 47 -30.11 21.59 -5.78
N HIS A 48 -30.31 21.40 -7.08
CA HIS A 48 -29.97 20.15 -7.77
C HIS A 48 -28.46 19.87 -7.77
N LEU A 49 -27.61 20.89 -7.91
CA LEU A 49 -26.16 20.74 -7.82
C LEU A 49 -25.73 20.45 -6.38
N GLY A 50 -26.27 21.20 -5.40
CA GLY A 50 -26.00 21.00 -3.98
C GLY A 50 -26.41 19.61 -3.48
N ALA A 51 -27.58 19.11 -3.89
CA ALA A 51 -28.03 17.76 -3.58
C ALA A 51 -27.07 16.69 -4.14
N ARG A 52 -26.54 16.88 -5.35
CA ARG A 52 -25.54 15.96 -5.94
C ARG A 52 -24.21 16.03 -5.21
N VAL A 53 -23.73 17.22 -4.84
CA VAL A 53 -22.49 17.35 -4.04
C VAL A 53 -22.67 16.66 -2.69
N LEU A 54 -23.82 16.84 -2.03
CA LEU A 54 -24.09 16.19 -0.74
C LEU A 54 -24.14 14.66 -0.88
N ALA A 55 -24.92 14.14 -1.85
CA ALA A 55 -25.16 12.71 -2.00
C ALA A 55 -23.99 11.95 -2.64
N LEU A 56 -23.30 12.56 -3.61
CA LEU A 56 -22.25 11.90 -4.40
C LEU A 56 -20.83 12.26 -3.96
N LEU A 57 -20.61 13.31 -3.17
CA LEU A 57 -19.26 13.65 -2.68
C LEU A 57 -19.17 13.54 -1.16
N LEU A 58 -19.99 14.30 -0.44
CA LEU A 58 -19.89 14.37 1.02
C LEU A 58 -20.25 13.03 1.68
N LEU A 59 -21.39 12.42 1.31
CA LEU A 59 -21.83 11.16 1.91
C LEU A 59 -20.80 10.02 1.72
N PRO A 60 -20.25 9.73 0.52
CA PRO A 60 -19.20 8.73 0.35
C PRO A 60 -17.93 9.04 1.15
N VAL A 61 -17.52 10.30 1.23
CA VAL A 61 -16.35 10.72 2.04
C VAL A 61 -16.60 10.46 3.52
N PHE A 62 -17.77 10.82 4.05
CA PHE A 62 -18.12 10.55 5.44
C PHE A 62 -18.20 9.06 5.75
N LEU A 63 -18.78 8.26 4.84
CA LEU A 63 -18.83 6.80 5.00
C LEU A 63 -17.42 6.21 5.02
N TYR A 64 -16.55 6.64 4.10
CA TYR A 64 -15.16 6.18 4.04
C TYR A 64 -14.38 6.55 5.32
N LEU A 65 -14.42 7.82 5.72
CA LEU A 65 -13.79 8.27 6.97
C LEU A 65 -14.37 7.55 8.19
N GLY A 66 -15.69 7.34 8.22
CA GLY A 66 -16.39 6.62 9.29
C GLY A 66 -15.96 5.15 9.40
N THR A 67 -15.82 4.44 8.28
CA THR A 67 -15.29 3.06 8.28
C THR A 67 -13.87 3.02 8.83
N PHE A 68 -13.00 3.95 8.44
CA PHE A 68 -11.62 4.00 8.96
C PHE A 68 -11.55 4.47 10.41
N TYR A 69 -12.47 5.32 10.84
CA TYR A 69 -12.62 5.71 12.25
C TYR A 69 -12.99 4.50 13.11
N ILE A 70 -13.97 3.70 12.67
CA ILE A 70 -14.35 2.46 13.34
C ILE A 70 -13.18 1.48 13.34
N HIS A 71 -12.50 1.31 12.20
CA HIS A 71 -11.32 0.43 12.07
C HIS A 71 -10.23 0.78 13.08
N LEU A 72 -9.79 2.04 13.12
CA LEU A 72 -8.71 2.51 14.02
C LEU A 72 -9.14 2.66 15.48
N SER A 73 -10.45 2.67 15.76
CA SER A 73 -10.98 2.69 17.13
C SER A 73 -11.16 1.29 17.71
N ILE A 74 -11.40 0.28 16.88
CA ILE A 74 -11.52 -1.13 17.31
C ILE A 74 -10.15 -1.80 17.38
N LEU A 75 -9.29 -1.59 16.39
CA LEU A 75 -7.96 -2.21 16.30
C LEU A 75 -6.94 -1.37 17.07
N THR A 76 -7.08 -1.34 18.39
CA THR A 76 -6.15 -0.60 19.26
C THR A 76 -4.89 -1.40 19.59
N ARG A 77 -4.86 -2.72 19.40
CA ARG A 77 -3.74 -3.57 19.84
C ARG A 77 -2.68 -3.76 18.77
N SER A 78 -1.42 -3.89 19.20
CA SER A 78 -0.29 -4.29 18.36
C SER A 78 -0.50 -5.69 17.77
N GLY A 79 -0.03 -5.90 16.54
CA GLY A 79 -0.16 -7.16 15.78
C GLY A 79 1.06 -7.39 14.89
N PRO A 80 1.18 -8.57 14.25
CA PRO A 80 2.43 -9.00 13.59
C PRO A 80 2.93 -8.09 12.46
N HIS A 81 2.03 -7.29 11.86
CA HIS A 81 2.33 -6.42 10.72
C HIS A 81 2.37 -4.92 11.08
N ASP A 82 2.37 -4.57 12.37
CA ASP A 82 2.46 -3.16 12.80
C ASP A 82 3.83 -2.53 12.50
N HIS A 83 4.87 -3.35 12.36
CA HIS A 83 6.24 -2.95 12.00
C HIS A 83 6.33 -2.16 10.69
N MET A 84 5.31 -2.24 9.82
CA MET A 84 5.21 -1.50 8.56
C MET A 84 4.85 -0.02 8.77
N MET A 85 4.26 0.31 9.92
CA MET A 85 3.90 1.67 10.33
C MET A 85 5.08 2.37 11.01
N SER A 86 4.99 3.68 11.20
CA SER A 86 5.97 4.51 11.90
C SER A 86 6.05 4.14 13.39
N SER A 87 7.18 4.43 14.04
CA SER A 87 7.32 4.21 15.49
C SER A 87 6.31 5.07 16.28
N ALA A 88 5.97 6.25 15.77
CA ALA A 88 4.89 7.06 16.33
C ALA A 88 3.56 6.30 16.31
N PHE A 89 3.13 5.81 15.14
CA PHE A 89 1.89 5.04 15.00
C PHE A 89 1.89 3.77 15.87
N GLN A 90 2.98 2.99 15.86
CA GLN A 90 3.13 1.79 16.69
C GLN A 90 3.03 2.09 18.18
N SER A 91 3.60 3.22 18.63
CA SER A 91 3.51 3.65 20.04
C SER A 91 2.09 4.05 20.48
N SER A 92 1.19 4.33 19.53
CA SER A 92 -0.23 4.61 19.81
C SER A 92 -1.09 3.37 19.98
N LEU A 93 -0.59 2.18 19.62
CA LEU A 93 -1.29 0.91 19.78
C LEU A 93 -1.03 0.32 21.18
N GLU A 94 -2.02 -0.27 21.82
CA GLU A 94 -1.90 -1.02 23.06
C GLU A 94 -1.04 -2.27 22.88
N GLY A 95 -0.01 -2.42 23.72
CA GLY A 95 0.95 -3.51 23.62
C GLY A 95 2.06 -3.27 22.59
N GLY A 96 2.94 -4.25 22.39
CA GLY A 96 4.07 -4.13 21.47
C GLY A 96 5.01 -2.97 21.86
N LEU A 97 5.25 -2.05 20.92
CA LEU A 97 6.16 -0.91 21.12
C LEU A 97 5.69 0.03 22.23
N SER A 98 4.38 0.26 22.39
CA SER A 98 3.88 1.17 23.42
C SER A 98 4.27 0.72 24.82
N ARG A 99 4.24 -0.59 25.12
CA ARG A 99 4.65 -1.12 26.44
C ARG A 99 6.12 -0.85 26.75
N ILE A 100 6.96 -0.71 25.72
CA ILE A 100 8.41 -0.53 25.87
C ILE A 100 8.79 0.96 25.87
N THR A 101 8.05 1.78 25.12
CA THR A 101 8.29 3.23 25.01
C THR A 101 7.49 4.07 26.00
N GLN A 102 6.50 3.49 26.68
CA GLN A 102 5.72 4.20 27.69
C GLN A 102 6.65 4.70 28.81
N GLY A 103 6.44 5.97 29.21
CA GLY A 103 7.18 6.60 30.31
C GLY A 103 8.67 6.87 30.06
N GLN A 104 9.18 6.66 28.85
CA GLN A 104 10.56 7.00 28.52
C GLN A 104 10.79 8.53 28.53
N PRO A 105 12.01 9.00 28.86
CA PRO A 105 12.27 10.43 28.85
C PRO A 105 12.10 11.02 27.44
N LEU A 106 11.50 12.20 27.36
CA LEU A 106 11.23 12.86 26.08
C LEU A 106 12.51 13.40 25.43
N GLU A 107 13.34 14.10 26.21
CA GLU A 107 14.54 14.78 25.71
C GLU A 107 15.75 13.86 25.82
N VAL A 108 16.46 13.67 24.71
CA VAL A 108 17.74 12.95 24.70
C VAL A 108 18.79 13.86 25.31
N ALA A 109 19.46 13.38 26.35
CA ALA A 109 20.49 14.12 27.08
C ALA A 109 21.87 13.46 26.91
N PHE A 110 22.93 14.18 27.25
CA PHE A 110 24.24 13.54 27.38
C PHE A 110 24.21 12.52 28.53
N GLY A 111 24.70 11.30 28.26
CA GLY A 111 24.60 10.12 29.13
C GLY A 111 23.37 9.25 28.85
N SER A 112 22.47 9.68 27.97
CA SER A 112 21.30 8.89 27.59
C SER A 112 21.69 7.64 26.83
N GLN A 113 21.00 6.55 27.11
CA GLN A 113 21.10 5.30 26.38
C GLN A 113 19.88 5.21 25.44
N ILE A 114 20.12 5.00 24.15
CA ILE A 114 19.14 5.10 23.08
C ILE A 114 19.26 3.95 22.08
N THR A 115 18.17 3.61 21.40
CA THR A 115 18.20 2.82 20.18
C THR A 115 17.89 3.69 18.97
N LEU A 116 18.70 3.59 17.91
CA LEU A 116 18.55 4.39 16.69
C LEU A 116 17.94 3.53 15.59
N LYS A 117 16.76 3.92 15.12
CA LYS A 117 16.05 3.25 14.02
C LYS A 117 16.11 4.09 12.76
N ASN A 118 16.37 3.47 11.61
CA ASN A 118 16.37 4.16 10.33
C ASN A 118 14.94 4.33 9.79
N THR A 119 14.62 5.51 9.23
CA THR A 119 13.27 5.81 8.71
C THR A 119 12.97 5.12 7.38
N MET A 120 14.00 4.79 6.56
CA MET A 120 13.78 4.10 5.29
C MET A 120 13.21 2.70 5.51
N GLY A 121 13.82 1.92 6.42
CA GLY A 121 13.32 0.67 7.01
C GLY A 121 12.41 -0.21 6.12
N LYS A 122 12.73 -0.34 4.82
CA LYS A 122 11.94 -1.08 3.84
C LYS A 122 12.90 -1.98 3.05
N PRO A 123 12.61 -3.29 2.92
CA PRO A 123 11.35 -3.95 3.30
C PRO A 123 11.21 -4.29 4.81
N MET A 124 12.27 -4.18 5.61
CA MET A 124 12.25 -4.51 7.04
C MET A 124 12.70 -3.34 7.92
N PRO A 125 12.15 -3.17 9.14
CA PRO A 125 12.64 -2.21 10.11
C PRO A 125 14.11 -2.47 10.41
N CYS A 126 14.84 -1.46 10.86
CA CYS A 126 16.29 -1.55 10.93
C CYS A 126 16.83 -0.64 12.05
N TRP A 127 17.52 -1.24 13.02
CA TRP A 127 18.17 -0.53 14.14
C TRP A 127 19.69 -0.56 13.98
N LEU A 128 20.35 0.54 14.30
CA LEU A 128 21.81 0.63 14.33
C LEU A 128 22.36 -0.38 15.35
N HIS A 129 23.19 -1.29 14.88
CA HIS A 129 23.61 -2.48 15.61
C HIS A 129 25.12 -2.65 15.55
N SER A 130 25.70 -3.22 16.61
CA SER A 130 27.10 -3.63 16.60
C SER A 130 27.32 -4.84 17.50
N HIS A 131 28.19 -5.75 17.09
CA HIS A 131 28.49 -6.99 17.80
C HIS A 131 30.00 -7.23 17.79
N LYS A 132 30.51 -8.15 18.61
CA LYS A 132 31.97 -8.31 18.84
C LYS A 132 32.78 -8.72 17.60
N ASN A 133 32.14 -9.15 16.51
CA ASN A 133 32.82 -9.55 15.28
C ASN A 133 33.40 -8.33 14.53
N THR A 134 34.50 -8.56 13.83
CA THR A 134 35.21 -7.53 13.06
C THR A 134 35.02 -7.72 11.57
N TYR A 135 35.19 -6.65 10.78
CA TYR A 135 35.19 -6.76 9.32
C TYR A 135 36.33 -7.68 8.85
N PRO A 136 36.15 -8.48 7.78
CA PRO A 136 37.22 -9.33 7.26
C PRO A 136 38.36 -8.47 6.73
N ILE A 137 39.62 -8.89 6.88
CA ILE A 137 40.80 -8.08 6.47
C ILE A 137 40.74 -7.65 5.00
N MET A 138 40.20 -8.53 4.14
CA MET A 138 39.90 -8.23 2.74
C MET A 138 38.46 -8.59 2.44
N TYR A 139 37.76 -7.74 1.69
CA TYR A 139 36.45 -8.05 1.15
C TYR A 139 36.58 -8.93 -0.11
N GLU A 140 35.47 -9.51 -0.55
CA GLU A 140 35.44 -10.43 -1.71
C GLU A 140 36.00 -9.82 -3.01
N GLY A 141 35.91 -8.49 -3.16
CA GLY A 141 36.48 -7.76 -4.30
C GLY A 141 37.98 -7.46 -4.21
N GLY A 142 38.72 -8.08 -3.27
CA GLY A 142 40.16 -7.85 -3.06
C GLY A 142 40.52 -6.50 -2.42
N ARG A 143 39.52 -5.69 -2.05
CA ARG A 143 39.69 -4.42 -1.34
C ARG A 143 39.98 -4.69 0.14
N GLY A 144 40.94 -3.96 0.71
CA GLY A 144 41.25 -4.04 2.14
C GLY A 144 40.16 -3.38 3.00
N SER A 145 39.91 -3.94 4.18
CA SER A 145 39.07 -3.33 5.22
C SER A 145 39.91 -2.76 6.36
N SER A 146 39.26 -2.07 7.29
CA SER A 146 39.88 -1.58 8.52
C SER A 146 40.09 -2.65 9.60
N HIS A 147 39.49 -3.83 9.42
CA HIS A 147 39.40 -4.90 10.41
C HIS A 147 38.82 -4.44 11.77
N GLN A 148 38.06 -3.35 11.81
CA GLN A 148 37.41 -2.85 13.03
C GLN A 148 36.12 -3.61 13.34
N GLN A 149 35.52 -3.33 14.51
CA GLN A 149 34.26 -3.95 14.92
C GLN A 149 33.14 -3.54 13.95
N GLN A 150 32.34 -4.53 13.51
CA GLN A 150 31.28 -4.32 12.55
C GLN A 150 30.18 -3.42 13.12
N VAL A 151 29.68 -2.51 12.28
CA VAL A 151 28.45 -1.76 12.53
C VAL A 151 27.50 -2.04 11.38
N THR A 152 26.32 -2.52 11.73
CA THR A 152 25.32 -2.98 10.79
C THR A 152 23.97 -2.39 11.16
N CYS A 153 22.96 -2.76 10.41
CA CYS A 153 21.59 -2.44 10.74
C CYS A 153 20.78 -3.74 10.82
N TYR A 154 20.31 -4.03 12.03
CA TYR A 154 19.69 -5.31 12.40
C TYR A 154 18.16 -5.15 12.43
N PRO A 155 17.39 -6.11 11.87
CA PRO A 155 15.95 -5.95 11.74
C PRO A 155 15.13 -6.44 12.94
N TYR A 156 15.78 -6.77 14.07
CA TYR A 156 15.11 -7.16 15.29
C TYR A 156 15.62 -6.35 16.48
N LYS A 157 14.82 -6.29 17.54
CA LYS A 157 15.23 -5.67 18.80
C LYS A 157 16.23 -6.57 19.51
N ASP A 158 17.36 -5.99 19.87
CA ASP A 158 18.48 -6.67 20.50
C ASP A 158 19.17 -5.74 21.51
N VAL A 159 19.82 -6.31 22.52
CA VAL A 159 20.61 -5.56 23.50
C VAL A 159 21.80 -4.85 22.85
N ASN A 160 22.31 -5.39 21.75
CA ASN A 160 23.35 -4.80 20.92
C ASN A 160 22.86 -3.63 20.02
N ASN A 161 21.60 -3.22 20.14
CA ASN A 161 21.07 -2.03 19.44
C ASN A 161 21.20 -0.76 20.28
N TRP A 162 21.66 -0.87 21.53
CA TRP A 162 21.75 0.26 22.46
C TRP A 162 23.04 1.04 22.29
N TRP A 163 22.92 2.36 22.26
CA TRP A 163 24.01 3.32 22.13
C TRP A 163 23.92 4.36 23.25
N ILE A 164 25.06 4.85 23.73
CA ILE A 164 25.16 5.89 24.75
C ILE A 164 25.59 7.18 24.06
N VAL A 165 24.82 8.24 24.26
CA VAL A 165 25.13 9.58 23.73
C VAL A 165 26.06 10.30 24.69
N LYS A 166 27.32 10.46 24.32
CA LYS A 166 28.36 11.07 25.16
C LYS A 166 28.77 12.44 24.63
N SER A 167 29.10 13.35 25.54
CA SER A 167 29.70 14.65 25.19
C SER A 167 31.21 14.48 25.00
N PRO A 168 31.83 15.04 23.94
CA PRO A 168 33.28 14.98 23.75
C PRO A 168 34.05 15.71 24.87
N ALA A 169 33.42 16.65 25.57
CA ALA A 169 34.04 17.42 26.64
C ALA A 169 34.02 16.71 28.01
N ARG A 170 33.25 15.62 28.16
CA ARG A 170 33.10 14.91 29.43
C ARG A 170 33.50 13.45 29.27
N GLN A 171 34.15 12.88 30.28
CA GLN A 171 34.46 11.44 30.27
C GLN A 171 33.28 10.58 30.76
N ASP A 172 32.35 11.19 31.49
CA ASP A 172 31.18 10.53 32.08
C ASP A 172 30.29 9.88 31.02
N MET A 173 29.78 8.69 31.36
CA MET A 173 28.85 7.90 30.53
C MET A 173 27.45 7.80 31.15
N PHE A 174 27.17 8.62 32.16
CA PHE A 174 25.89 8.70 32.88
C PHE A 174 25.29 10.10 32.73
N VAL A 175 23.99 10.22 32.96
CA VAL A 175 23.26 11.49 32.83
C VAL A 175 23.54 12.41 34.01
N SER A 176 23.86 13.67 33.73
CA SER A 176 24.05 14.68 34.77
C SER A 176 22.73 15.02 35.48
N SER A 177 22.81 15.47 36.73
CA SER A 177 21.66 16.03 37.47
C SER A 177 21.87 17.54 37.65
N PRO A 178 21.15 18.42 36.92
CA PRO A 178 20.05 18.15 35.98
C PRO A 178 20.51 17.61 34.60
N PRO A 179 19.63 16.91 33.85
CA PRO A 179 19.93 16.42 32.51
C PRO A 179 20.22 17.57 31.55
N GLN A 180 21.30 17.44 30.77
CA GLN A 180 21.63 18.41 29.73
C GLN A 180 21.15 17.88 28.37
N PRO A 181 20.09 18.44 27.79
CA PRO A 181 19.53 17.95 26.52
C PRO A 181 20.47 18.24 25.35
N VAL A 182 20.50 17.33 24.38
CA VAL A 182 21.23 17.48 23.13
C VAL A 182 20.39 18.28 22.16
N LYS A 183 20.99 19.32 21.55
CA LYS A 183 20.33 20.23 20.62
C LYS A 183 20.85 20.08 19.20
N HIS A 184 20.11 20.63 18.25
CA HIS A 184 20.54 20.76 16.87
C HIS A 184 21.92 21.46 16.80
N GLY A 185 22.85 20.85 16.08
CA GLY A 185 24.20 21.36 15.88
C GLY A 185 25.22 20.90 16.91
N ASP A 186 24.80 20.25 18.00
CA ASP A 186 25.71 19.71 19.01
C ASP A 186 26.55 18.56 18.45
N ILE A 187 27.78 18.46 18.96
CA ILE A 187 28.71 17.37 18.65
C ILE A 187 28.63 16.32 19.76
N VAL A 188 28.37 15.09 19.35
CA VAL A 188 28.23 13.92 20.22
C VAL A 188 29.22 12.83 19.84
N GLN A 189 29.49 11.94 20.79
CA GLN A 189 30.12 10.65 20.57
C GLN A 189 29.09 9.57 20.85
N LEU A 190 28.92 8.61 19.93
CA LEU A 190 28.04 7.46 20.14
C LEU A 190 28.88 6.27 20.58
N VAL A 191 28.59 5.74 21.76
CA VAL A 191 29.29 4.59 22.34
C VAL A 191 28.36 3.38 22.30
N HIS A 192 28.81 2.27 21.74
CA HIS A 192 28.03 1.05 21.73
C HIS A 192 27.86 0.50 23.16
N GLY A 193 26.62 0.19 23.55
CA GLY A 193 26.25 -0.10 24.94
C GLY A 193 26.98 -1.31 25.53
N ILE A 194 27.12 -2.40 24.78
CA ILE A 194 27.72 -3.66 25.26
C ILE A 194 29.24 -3.71 25.07
N THR A 195 29.76 -3.23 23.94
CA THR A 195 31.22 -3.32 23.67
C THR A 195 32.00 -2.08 24.10
N ALA A 196 31.30 -1.02 24.54
CA ALA A 196 31.87 0.26 24.94
C ALA A 196 32.79 0.90 23.87
N ARG A 197 32.63 0.52 22.60
CA ARG A 197 33.40 1.06 21.47
C ARG A 197 32.69 2.26 20.86
N PHE A 198 33.47 3.19 20.33
CA PHE A 198 32.94 4.41 19.72
C PHE A 198 32.57 4.18 18.26
N LEU A 199 31.40 4.69 17.86
CA LEU A 199 31.03 4.79 16.46
C LEU A 199 32.02 5.69 15.71
N ASN A 200 32.58 5.17 14.63
CA ASN A 200 33.69 5.75 13.90
C ASN A 200 33.43 5.61 12.39
N THR A 201 33.98 6.54 11.63
CA THR A 201 34.14 6.39 10.18
C THR A 201 35.47 6.97 9.76
N HIS A 202 35.99 6.50 8.64
CA HIS A 202 37.34 6.75 8.21
C HIS A 202 37.43 6.55 6.69
N ASP A 203 38.57 6.85 6.10
CA ASP A 203 38.74 6.82 4.64
C ASP A 203 39.04 5.40 4.11
N VAL A 204 38.19 4.46 4.48
CA VAL A 204 38.12 3.10 3.94
C VAL A 204 36.77 2.95 3.25
N ALA A 205 36.77 2.34 2.07
CA ALA A 205 35.56 2.13 1.29
C ALA A 205 34.66 1.08 1.94
N ALA A 206 33.35 1.34 1.98
CA ALA A 206 32.37 0.38 2.49
C ALA A 206 32.36 -0.94 1.68
N PRO A 207 31.96 -2.07 2.29
CA PRO A 207 32.10 -3.40 1.71
C PRO A 207 31.34 -3.57 0.39
N PHE A 208 30.10 -3.09 0.27
CA PHE A 208 29.29 -3.19 -0.94
C PHE A 208 29.15 -1.86 -1.68
N SER A 209 29.26 -0.75 -0.95
CA SER A 209 29.14 0.60 -1.50
C SER A 209 30.53 1.27 -1.60
N PRO A 210 31.37 0.96 -2.61
CA PRO A 210 32.77 1.43 -2.67
C PRO A 210 32.92 2.96 -2.75
N TYR A 211 31.86 3.66 -3.16
CA TYR A 211 31.79 5.11 -3.24
C TYR A 211 31.51 5.80 -1.88
N ALA A 212 31.16 5.02 -0.85
CA ALA A 212 30.87 5.51 0.50
C ALA A 212 31.92 4.99 1.50
N GLN A 213 31.99 5.62 2.67
CA GLN A 213 32.93 5.26 3.73
C GLN A 213 32.38 4.11 4.59
N GLU A 214 33.28 3.24 5.06
CA GLU A 214 32.97 2.22 6.07
C GLU A 214 32.59 2.90 7.39
N ILE A 215 31.52 2.40 8.02
CA ILE A 215 31.15 2.72 9.39
C ILE A 215 31.55 1.55 10.27
N SER A 216 32.23 1.84 11.37
CA SER A 216 32.78 0.82 12.26
C SER A 216 32.74 1.28 13.70
N CYS A 217 32.90 0.34 14.62
CA CYS A 217 33.18 0.63 16.02
C CYS A 217 34.72 0.57 16.20
N TYR A 218 35.33 1.68 16.61
CA TYR A 218 36.79 1.81 16.64
C TYR A 218 37.43 0.80 17.61
N ILE A 219 38.41 0.06 17.10
CA ILE A 219 39.30 -0.79 17.89
C ILE A 219 40.71 -0.21 17.75
N ASP A 220 41.33 0.09 18.89
CA ASP A 220 42.73 0.50 18.93
C ASP A 220 43.62 -0.75 18.78
N TYR A 221 44.13 -0.95 17.58
CA TYR A 221 45.11 -2.00 17.28
C TYR A 221 46.55 -1.54 17.49
N ASN A 222 46.78 -0.34 18.07
CA ASN A 222 48.09 0.31 18.13
C ASN A 222 48.71 0.52 16.74
N ILE A 223 47.85 0.76 15.74
CA ILE A 223 48.19 1.07 14.35
C ILE A 223 47.90 2.57 14.14
N SER A 224 48.63 3.23 13.24
CA SER A 224 48.62 4.69 12.98
C SER A 224 47.29 5.30 12.49
N MET A 225 46.14 4.64 12.65
CA MET A 225 44.82 5.21 12.35
C MET A 225 44.19 5.83 13.60
N PRO A 226 44.14 7.18 13.71
CA PRO A 226 43.52 7.83 14.84
C PRO A 226 42.01 7.65 14.84
N ALA A 227 41.41 7.56 16.03
CA ALA A 227 39.97 7.48 16.18
C ALA A 227 39.29 8.79 15.73
N GLN A 228 38.27 8.69 14.88
CA GLN A 228 37.44 9.80 14.43
C GLN A 228 35.99 9.53 14.86
N THR A 229 35.63 9.99 16.06
CA THR A 229 34.41 9.54 16.77
C THR A 229 33.38 10.65 16.95
N LEU A 230 33.60 11.80 16.32
CA LEU A 230 32.77 13.00 16.51
C LEU A 230 31.67 13.07 15.46
N TRP A 231 30.43 13.15 15.93
CA TRP A 231 29.23 13.23 15.12
C TRP A 231 28.43 14.48 15.47
N LYS A 232 28.12 15.31 14.49
CA LYS A 232 27.23 16.45 14.63
C LYS A 232 25.79 16.00 14.43
N VAL A 233 24.91 16.37 15.36
CA VAL A 233 23.47 16.08 15.29
C VAL A 233 22.77 17.16 14.48
N ASP A 234 22.09 16.78 13.41
CA ASP A 234 21.31 17.66 12.54
C ASP A 234 19.83 17.25 12.57
N ILE A 235 19.01 17.97 13.32
CA ILE A 235 17.55 17.76 13.43
C ILE A 235 16.85 18.35 12.21
N ILE A 236 16.16 17.50 11.44
CA ILE A 236 15.49 17.88 10.18
C ILE A 236 14.16 18.57 10.45
N ASN A 237 13.33 18.00 11.33
CA ASN A 237 11.98 18.49 11.64
C ASN A 237 11.95 19.57 12.74
N ARG A 238 13.00 20.42 12.78
CA ARG A 238 13.14 21.46 13.80
C ARG A 238 12.02 22.49 13.79
N GLU A 239 11.45 22.76 12.62
CA GLU A 239 10.38 23.77 12.45
C GLU A 239 9.06 23.30 13.08
N SER A 240 8.79 21.98 13.10
CA SER A 240 7.59 21.41 13.72
C SER A 240 7.79 21.09 15.20
N ASP A 241 8.93 20.49 15.56
CA ASP A 241 9.13 19.85 16.86
C ASP A 241 10.19 20.52 17.74
N GLY A 242 10.80 21.62 17.28
CA GLY A 242 11.81 22.41 17.98
C GLY A 242 13.25 21.89 17.84
N ASP A 243 14.19 22.63 18.43
CA ASP A 243 15.64 22.38 18.28
C ASP A 243 16.23 21.35 19.25
N THR A 244 15.41 20.76 20.13
CA THR A 244 15.85 19.74 21.09
C THR A 244 15.66 18.34 20.51
N TRP A 245 16.64 17.46 20.66
CA TRP A 245 16.54 16.07 20.22
C TRP A 245 15.56 15.29 21.12
N LYS A 246 14.43 14.90 20.55
CA LYS A 246 13.33 14.21 21.24
C LYS A 246 13.14 12.77 20.74
N THR A 247 12.73 11.90 21.66
CA THR A 247 12.41 10.49 21.38
C THR A 247 11.15 10.33 20.55
N ILE A 248 11.18 9.46 19.54
CA ILE A 248 10.12 9.15 18.56
C ILE A 248 9.74 10.32 17.64
N LEU A 249 9.86 11.57 18.09
CA LEU A 249 9.44 12.75 17.35
C LEU A 249 10.53 13.30 16.45
N SER A 250 11.78 13.40 16.93
CA SER A 250 12.83 14.03 16.14
C SER A 250 13.39 13.09 15.08
N GLU A 251 13.44 13.61 13.86
CA GLU A 251 14.14 13.02 12.73
C GLU A 251 15.52 13.65 12.62
N VAL A 252 16.57 12.85 12.78
CA VAL A 252 17.95 13.34 12.86
C VAL A 252 18.85 12.75 11.79
N LYS A 253 19.80 13.56 11.32
CA LYS A 253 20.98 13.13 10.58
C LYS A 253 22.19 13.20 11.49
N LEU A 254 23.04 12.19 11.41
CA LEU A 254 24.31 12.16 12.12
C LEU A 254 25.42 12.41 11.09
N LEU A 255 26.05 13.57 11.21
CA LEU A 255 27.10 14.03 10.29
C LEU A 255 28.46 13.86 10.94
N HIS A 256 29.34 13.07 10.34
CA HIS A 256 30.68 12.90 10.84
C HIS A 256 31.49 14.19 10.68
N VAL A 257 32.12 14.66 11.74
CA VAL A 257 32.78 15.98 11.75
C VAL A 257 34.00 16.03 10.83
N ASN A 258 34.84 14.99 10.86
CA ASN A 258 36.12 15.01 10.13
C ASN A 258 35.95 14.80 8.63
N THR A 259 35.04 13.91 8.22
CA THR A 259 34.87 13.54 6.81
C THR A 259 33.64 14.16 6.15
N SER A 260 32.80 14.87 6.93
CA SER A 260 31.48 15.40 6.52
C SER A 260 30.49 14.35 6.01
N ALA A 261 30.79 13.06 6.19
CA ALA A 261 29.95 11.95 5.75
C ALA A 261 28.72 11.80 6.66
N ALA A 262 27.55 11.59 6.08
CA ALA A 262 26.33 11.35 6.82
C ALA A 262 26.09 9.84 7.03
N LEU A 263 25.64 9.46 8.22
CA LEU A 263 25.28 8.08 8.53
C LEU A 263 24.06 7.65 7.72
N LYS A 264 24.22 6.64 6.85
CA LYS A 264 23.21 6.22 5.87
C LYS A 264 23.03 4.71 5.87
N LEU A 265 21.79 4.26 5.68
CA LEU A 265 21.49 2.87 5.32
C LEU A 265 21.68 2.68 3.81
N SER A 266 22.57 1.79 3.36
CA SER A 266 22.84 1.62 1.92
C SER A 266 21.74 0.85 1.19
N GLY A 267 21.06 -0.06 1.89
CA GLY A 267 20.05 -0.95 1.33
C GLY A 267 20.60 -2.31 0.88
N PHE A 268 21.92 -2.52 0.89
CA PHE A 268 22.53 -3.81 0.60
C PHE A 268 22.60 -4.69 1.85
N THR A 269 22.46 -6.00 1.66
CA THR A 269 22.68 -7.02 2.69
C THR A 269 24.13 -7.49 2.66
N LEU A 270 24.76 -7.55 3.83
CA LEU A 270 26.09 -8.11 3.99
C LEU A 270 26.09 -9.64 3.74
N PRO A 271 27.24 -10.26 3.46
CA PRO A 271 27.36 -11.69 3.25
C PRO A 271 27.31 -12.46 4.58
N ASP A 272 27.60 -13.75 4.53
CA ASP A 272 27.55 -14.62 5.71
C ASP A 272 28.49 -14.14 6.85
N TRP A 273 29.62 -13.50 6.54
CA TRP A 273 30.52 -12.90 7.56
C TRP A 273 29.90 -11.72 8.33
N GLY A 274 28.88 -11.09 7.75
CA GLY A 274 28.10 -10.00 8.35
C GLY A 274 26.68 -10.46 8.73
N PHE A 275 26.46 -11.77 8.86
CA PHE A 275 25.20 -12.39 9.28
C PHE A 275 23.97 -11.98 8.45
N ARG A 276 24.16 -11.61 7.18
CA ARG A 276 23.08 -11.12 6.30
C ARG A 276 22.33 -9.88 6.83
N GLN A 277 22.99 -9.11 7.70
CA GLN A 277 22.47 -7.84 8.20
C GLN A 277 22.62 -6.74 7.14
N LEU A 278 21.92 -5.61 7.33
CA LEU A 278 21.98 -4.50 6.36
C LEU A 278 23.23 -3.65 6.56
N GLU A 279 23.82 -3.20 5.46
CA GLU A 279 25.03 -2.37 5.44
C GLU A 279 24.72 -0.90 5.80
N VAL A 280 25.52 -0.35 6.74
CA VAL A 280 25.50 1.06 7.14
C VAL A 280 26.77 1.73 6.65
N VAL A 281 26.63 2.89 6.01
CA VAL A 281 27.72 3.59 5.32
C VAL A 281 27.77 5.08 5.66
N GLY A 282 28.94 5.68 5.51
CA GLY A 282 29.15 7.12 5.58
C GLY A 282 29.11 7.74 4.19
N ASP A 283 28.01 8.41 3.84
CA ASP A 283 27.82 9.01 2.51
C ASP A 283 28.23 10.49 2.50
N LYS A 284 29.25 10.84 1.71
CA LYS A 284 29.71 12.23 1.50
C LYS A 284 28.79 13.03 0.58
N MET A 285 27.98 12.36 -0.25
CA MET A 285 27.08 12.98 -1.23
C MET A 285 25.66 13.23 -0.68
N ALA A 286 25.53 13.45 0.63
CA ALA A 286 24.25 13.61 1.33
C ALA A 286 23.61 15.00 1.17
N LYS A 287 23.65 15.61 -0.02
CA LYS A 287 23.03 16.93 -0.29
C LYS A 287 21.50 16.89 -0.33
N GLY A 288 20.89 15.70 -0.46
CA GLY A 288 19.44 15.51 -0.46
C GLY A 288 18.90 14.99 0.89
N SER A 289 17.64 15.30 1.21
CA SER A 289 16.93 14.66 2.32
C SER A 289 16.34 13.32 1.84
N HIS A 290 17.17 12.27 1.88
CA HIS A 290 16.72 10.90 1.55
C HIS A 290 16.36 10.16 2.85
N PRO A 291 15.26 9.38 2.90
CA PRO A 291 14.82 8.69 4.13
C PRO A 291 15.88 7.73 4.71
N SER A 292 16.81 7.24 3.89
CA SER A 292 17.93 6.39 4.31
C SER A 292 18.94 7.10 5.22
N LEU A 293 18.98 8.43 5.18
CA LEU A 293 19.87 9.28 5.99
C LEU A 293 19.24 9.67 7.34
N VAL A 294 17.95 9.39 7.51
CA VAL A 294 17.16 9.84 8.65
C VAL A 294 17.08 8.73 9.68
N TRP A 295 17.40 9.10 10.91
CA TRP A 295 17.36 8.24 12.08
C TRP A 295 16.43 8.81 13.14
N ASN A 296 15.82 7.94 13.91
CA ASN A 296 14.91 8.27 14.99
C ASN A 296 15.29 7.47 16.24
N VAL A 297 15.19 8.10 17.41
CA VAL A 297 15.35 7.42 18.69
C VAL A 297 14.04 6.74 19.08
N GLU A 298 14.01 5.40 19.00
CA GLU A 298 12.81 4.63 19.31
C GLU A 298 12.69 4.38 20.82
N GLU A 299 13.72 3.76 21.42
CA GLU A 299 13.79 3.49 22.86
C GLU A 299 14.85 4.37 23.51
N HIS A 300 14.54 4.86 24.72
CA HIS A 300 15.39 5.79 25.43
C HIS A 300 15.30 5.59 26.95
N ARG A 301 16.43 5.74 27.62
CA ARG A 301 16.53 5.80 29.07
C ARG A 301 17.71 6.65 29.53
N TYR A 302 17.60 7.24 30.71
CA TYR A 302 18.73 7.94 31.33
C TYR A 302 19.64 6.92 32.02
N GLY A 303 20.91 6.84 31.58
CA GLY A 303 21.91 6.00 32.23
C GLY A 303 22.25 6.55 33.61
N LYS A 304 22.08 5.73 34.65
CA LYS A 304 22.39 6.09 36.05
C LYS A 304 23.64 5.39 36.57
N SER A 305 23.91 4.18 36.07
CA SER A 305 25.05 3.37 36.51
C SER A 305 26.40 3.92 36.06
N ARG A 306 27.38 3.84 36.96
CA ARG A 306 28.76 4.29 36.74
C ARG A 306 29.64 3.15 36.24
N GLU A 307 29.43 1.94 36.75
CA GLU A 307 30.24 0.78 36.39
C GLU A 307 29.77 0.14 35.08
N GLN A 308 30.68 -0.56 34.38
CA GLN A 308 30.33 -1.21 33.11
C GLN A 308 29.39 -2.41 33.32
N ALA A 309 29.67 -3.27 34.32
CA ALA A 309 28.84 -4.44 34.60
C ALA A 309 27.40 -4.07 34.98
N GLU A 310 27.22 -3.01 35.78
CA GLU A 310 25.91 -2.48 36.13
C GLU A 310 25.17 -1.92 34.91
N ARG A 311 25.87 -1.20 34.01
CA ARG A 311 25.27 -0.72 32.76
C ARG A 311 24.85 -1.84 31.83
N GLU A 312 25.65 -2.89 31.71
CA GLU A 312 25.29 -4.09 30.95
C GLU A 312 24.05 -4.76 31.57
N GLN A 313 24.01 -4.89 32.89
CA GLN A 313 22.84 -5.43 33.59
C GLN A 313 21.60 -4.55 33.40
N GLU A 314 21.73 -3.23 33.48
CA GLU A 314 20.66 -2.29 33.14
C GLU A 314 20.16 -2.53 31.71
N LEU A 315 21.05 -2.77 30.73
CA LEU A 315 20.70 -3.04 29.32
C LEU A 315 19.87 -4.32 29.13
N HIS A 316 20.03 -5.29 30.04
CA HIS A 316 19.22 -6.50 30.06
C HIS A 316 17.87 -6.34 30.78
N THR A 317 17.64 -5.25 31.53
CA THR A 317 16.36 -5.03 32.23
C THR A 317 15.31 -4.36 31.33
N PRO A 318 14.03 -4.80 31.39
CA PRO A 318 12.95 -4.21 30.62
C PRO A 318 12.62 -2.80 31.12
N VAL A 319 12.36 -1.88 30.20
CA VAL A 319 11.89 -0.52 30.51
C VAL A 319 10.43 -0.61 30.98
N GLN A 320 10.15 -0.24 32.24
CA GLN A 320 8.79 -0.08 32.77
C GLN A 320 8.65 1.33 33.36
N MET A 321 7.92 2.22 32.68
CA MET A 321 7.45 3.48 33.23
C MET A 321 6.11 3.89 32.58
N ASP A 322 5.24 4.59 33.31
CA ASP A 322 3.84 4.84 32.92
C ASP A 322 3.62 6.27 32.39
N VAL A 323 3.65 6.49 31.07
CA VAL A 323 2.98 7.64 30.40
C VAL A 323 2.66 7.27 28.94
N GLY A 324 1.38 7.33 28.54
CA GLY A 324 0.92 7.07 27.17
C GLY A 324 0.90 8.32 26.27
N ARG A 325 1.24 8.16 24.99
CA ARG A 325 1.11 9.20 23.96
C ARG A 325 -0.10 8.91 23.06
N ASN A 326 -0.88 9.95 22.74
CA ASN A 326 -2.05 9.84 21.87
C ASN A 326 -1.80 10.55 20.54
N LEU A 327 -1.72 9.78 19.43
CA LEU A 327 -1.77 10.36 18.09
C LEU A 327 -3.20 10.71 17.67
N SER A 328 -3.34 11.82 16.93
CA SER A 328 -4.63 12.22 16.37
C SER A 328 -5.13 11.18 15.36
N PHE A 329 -6.46 11.09 15.20
CA PHE A 329 -7.07 10.21 14.21
C PHE A 329 -6.62 10.55 12.78
N MET A 330 -6.55 11.84 12.43
CA MET A 330 -6.13 12.28 11.10
C MET A 330 -4.70 11.88 10.76
N ALA A 331 -3.77 11.97 11.71
CA ALA A 331 -2.39 11.53 11.51
C ALA A 331 -2.34 10.02 11.23
N ARG A 332 -3.05 9.23 12.05
CA ARG A 332 -3.15 7.77 11.87
C ARG A 332 -3.79 7.40 10.53
N PHE A 333 -4.88 8.08 10.17
CA PHE A 333 -5.57 7.85 8.91
C PHE A 333 -4.67 8.15 7.71
N TRP A 334 -4.01 9.31 7.68
CA TRP A 334 -3.16 9.70 6.56
C TRP A 334 -1.97 8.77 6.38
N GLU A 335 -1.31 8.40 7.48
CA GLU A 335 -0.21 7.44 7.44
C GLU A 335 -0.67 6.10 6.86
N LEU A 336 -1.81 5.58 7.33
CA LEU A 336 -2.36 4.32 6.85
C LEU A 336 -2.70 4.37 5.35
N GLN A 337 -3.34 5.44 4.88
CA GLN A 337 -3.66 5.62 3.45
C GLN A 337 -2.41 5.69 2.59
N TRP A 338 -1.40 6.45 3.03
CA TRP A 338 -0.13 6.54 2.32
C TRP A 338 0.56 5.17 2.23
N LYS A 339 0.50 4.37 3.29
CA LYS A 339 1.04 3.01 3.29
C LYS A 339 0.23 2.09 2.37
N MET A 340 -1.10 2.17 2.36
CA MET A 340 -1.94 1.39 1.42
C MET A 340 -1.63 1.70 -0.05
N LEU A 341 -1.28 2.95 -0.38
CA LEU A 341 -0.96 3.37 -1.75
C LEU A 341 0.48 3.02 -2.16
N THR A 342 1.45 3.23 -1.28
CA THR A 342 2.88 3.14 -1.60
C THR A 342 3.49 1.78 -1.32
N MET A 343 2.86 0.95 -0.48
CA MET A 343 3.40 -0.35 -0.15
C MET A 343 3.30 -1.30 -1.34
N ARG A 344 4.46 -1.72 -1.85
CA ARG A 344 4.59 -2.80 -2.82
C ARG A 344 4.85 -4.08 -2.03
N SER A 345 3.92 -5.02 -2.11
CA SER A 345 4.18 -6.39 -1.67
C SER A 345 4.88 -7.09 -2.82
N GLU A 346 6.17 -7.39 -2.66
CA GLU A 346 6.87 -8.35 -3.54
C GLU A 346 6.31 -9.73 -3.22
N SER A 347 5.15 -10.04 -3.80
CA SER A 347 4.54 -11.36 -3.66
C SER A 347 5.15 -12.26 -4.74
N PRO A 348 5.64 -13.46 -4.39
CA PRO A 348 6.08 -14.42 -5.40
C PRO A 348 4.92 -14.70 -6.37
N GLU A 349 5.23 -14.86 -7.66
CA GLU A 349 4.22 -15.13 -8.68
C GLU A 349 3.39 -16.36 -8.28
N HIS A 350 2.09 -16.14 -8.07
CA HIS A 350 1.18 -17.19 -7.66
C HIS A 350 0.77 -18.03 -8.88
N LYS A 351 0.70 -19.35 -8.74
CA LYS A 351 0.36 -20.27 -9.85
C LYS A 351 -0.92 -19.90 -10.61
N TYR A 352 -1.96 -19.46 -9.89
CA TYR A 352 -3.26 -19.05 -10.46
C TYR A 352 -3.33 -17.56 -10.84
N CYS A 353 -2.20 -16.86 -10.95
CA CYS A 353 -2.20 -15.50 -11.51
C CYS A 353 -2.61 -15.55 -12.99
N SER A 354 -3.21 -14.46 -13.47
CA SER A 354 -3.78 -14.39 -14.83
C SER A 354 -3.61 -12.99 -15.41
N ALA A 355 -3.46 -12.91 -16.73
CA ALA A 355 -3.39 -11.64 -17.42
C ALA A 355 -4.80 -11.08 -17.68
N PRO A 356 -4.96 -9.75 -17.81
CA PRO A 356 -6.26 -9.16 -18.11
C PRO A 356 -6.94 -9.68 -19.38
N LEU A 357 -6.17 -10.08 -20.40
CA LEU A 357 -6.70 -10.61 -21.66
C LEU A 357 -7.35 -11.99 -21.48
N ASP A 358 -6.75 -12.83 -20.63
CA ASP A 358 -7.22 -14.20 -20.33
C ASP A 358 -8.61 -14.21 -19.70
N TRP A 359 -9.00 -13.09 -19.07
CA TRP A 359 -10.32 -12.94 -18.46
C TRP A 359 -11.42 -12.85 -19.52
N VAL A 360 -11.20 -12.14 -20.61
CA VAL A 360 -12.24 -11.96 -21.65
C VAL A 360 -12.56 -13.31 -22.29
N THR A 361 -11.55 -14.13 -22.55
CA THR A 361 -11.70 -15.46 -23.12
C THR A 361 -12.14 -16.52 -22.13
N LEU A 362 -12.07 -16.28 -20.80
CA LEU A 362 -12.25 -17.30 -19.76
C LEU A 362 -11.22 -18.45 -19.94
N ASP A 363 -9.95 -18.09 -20.14
CA ASP A 363 -8.85 -19.05 -20.27
C ASP A 363 -8.44 -19.59 -18.89
N THR A 364 -8.59 -18.80 -17.83
CA THR A 364 -8.09 -19.14 -16.50
C THR A 364 -9.18 -19.63 -15.56
N SER A 365 -8.85 -20.58 -14.68
CA SER A 365 -9.66 -20.96 -13.52
C SER A 365 -8.84 -20.89 -12.24
N ILE A 366 -9.49 -20.64 -11.10
CA ILE A 366 -8.81 -20.57 -9.79
C ILE A 366 -9.37 -21.67 -8.89
N ALA A 367 -8.52 -22.55 -8.37
CA ALA A 367 -8.93 -23.51 -7.35
C ALA A 367 -8.88 -22.87 -5.96
N TYR A 368 -10.02 -22.85 -5.26
CA TYR A 368 -10.12 -22.34 -3.89
C TYR A 368 -9.94 -23.45 -2.85
N TRP A 369 -10.44 -24.64 -3.14
CA TRP A 369 -10.42 -25.73 -2.19
C TRP A 369 -10.41 -27.08 -2.88
N LEU A 370 -9.71 -28.04 -2.26
CA LEU A 370 -9.67 -29.44 -2.66
C LEU A 370 -9.81 -30.27 -1.39
N HIS A 371 -10.77 -31.19 -1.36
CA HIS A 371 -10.96 -32.05 -0.21
C HIS A 371 -9.73 -32.97 -0.01
N PRO A 372 -9.22 -33.16 1.22
CA PRO A 372 -8.02 -33.97 1.44
C PRO A 372 -8.17 -35.44 1.02
N ARG A 373 -9.36 -36.03 1.16
CA ARG A 373 -9.59 -37.48 0.94
C ARG A 373 -10.42 -37.82 -0.29
N THR A 374 -11.18 -36.87 -0.80
CA THR A 374 -12.08 -37.07 -1.95
C THR A 374 -11.64 -36.16 -3.09
N THR A 375 -12.21 -36.35 -4.27
CA THR A 375 -11.99 -35.53 -5.46
C THR A 375 -12.87 -34.27 -5.50
N ALA A 376 -13.59 -33.99 -4.41
CA ALA A 376 -14.40 -32.77 -4.26
C ALA A 376 -13.49 -31.53 -4.29
N GLN A 377 -13.88 -30.52 -5.07
CA GLN A 377 -13.12 -29.29 -5.24
C GLN A 377 -14.02 -28.10 -5.52
N ILE A 378 -13.62 -26.93 -5.04
CA ILE A 378 -14.27 -25.66 -5.30
C ILE A 378 -13.36 -24.82 -6.18
N GLN A 379 -13.91 -24.35 -7.31
CA GLN A 379 -13.19 -23.56 -8.28
C GLN A 379 -13.99 -22.31 -8.68
N LEU A 380 -13.28 -21.20 -8.87
CA LEU A 380 -13.80 -20.04 -9.56
C LEU A 380 -13.74 -20.29 -11.06
N LEU A 381 -14.89 -20.61 -11.63
CA LEU A 381 -15.09 -20.72 -13.07
C LEU A 381 -16.41 -20.05 -13.44
N GLY A 382 -16.35 -19.11 -14.38
CA GLY A 382 -17.55 -18.46 -14.91
C GLY A 382 -18.40 -19.41 -15.74
N ASN A 383 -19.71 -19.15 -15.84
CA ASN A 383 -20.56 -19.86 -16.79
C ASN A 383 -20.17 -19.45 -18.22
N PRO A 384 -19.60 -20.36 -19.06
CA PRO A 384 -19.08 -19.98 -20.37
C PRO A 384 -20.16 -19.40 -21.29
N VAL A 385 -21.40 -19.88 -21.20
CA VAL A 385 -22.51 -19.39 -22.03
C VAL A 385 -22.79 -17.93 -21.71
N ILE A 386 -22.92 -17.58 -20.42
CA ILE A 386 -23.12 -16.19 -20.00
C ILE A 386 -21.91 -15.33 -20.38
N TRP A 387 -20.71 -15.85 -20.16
CA TRP A 387 -19.46 -15.12 -20.38
C TRP A 387 -19.29 -14.71 -21.85
N TYR A 388 -19.38 -15.66 -22.77
CA TYR A 388 -19.28 -15.38 -24.20
C TYR A 388 -20.46 -14.57 -24.71
N SER A 389 -21.67 -14.79 -24.17
CA SER A 389 -22.82 -13.97 -24.52
C SER A 389 -22.61 -12.51 -24.12
N ALA A 390 -22.09 -12.24 -22.92
CA ALA A 390 -21.82 -10.88 -22.43
C ALA A 390 -20.79 -10.15 -23.33
N ASN A 391 -19.72 -10.84 -23.74
CA ASN A 391 -18.76 -10.31 -24.70
C ASN A 391 -19.40 -10.05 -26.07
N ALA A 392 -20.19 -11.00 -26.59
CA ALA A 392 -20.90 -10.83 -27.85
C ALA A 392 -21.90 -9.66 -27.80
N GLY A 393 -22.62 -9.51 -26.69
CA GLY A 393 -23.53 -8.39 -26.45
C GLY A 393 -22.82 -7.04 -26.46
N ALA A 394 -21.64 -6.94 -25.84
CA ALA A 394 -20.81 -5.74 -25.88
C ALA A 394 -20.32 -5.40 -27.29
N ILE A 395 -19.92 -6.41 -28.08
CA ILE A 395 -19.51 -6.23 -29.48
C ILE A 395 -20.70 -5.77 -30.33
N ILE A 396 -21.85 -6.46 -30.22
CA ILE A 396 -23.09 -6.10 -30.95
C ILE A 396 -23.52 -4.68 -30.61
N TYR A 397 -23.51 -4.31 -29.33
CA TYR A 397 -23.80 -2.94 -28.90
C TYR A 397 -22.87 -1.94 -29.57
N THR A 398 -21.56 -2.18 -29.53
CA THR A 398 -20.56 -1.26 -30.09
C THR A 398 -20.75 -1.08 -31.60
N VAL A 399 -21.00 -2.17 -32.32
CA VAL A 399 -21.26 -2.14 -33.77
C VAL A 399 -22.55 -1.36 -34.07
N LEU A 400 -23.65 -1.64 -33.36
CA LEU A 400 -24.91 -0.93 -33.54
C LEU A 400 -24.78 0.57 -33.20
N PHE A 401 -24.08 0.88 -32.11
CA PHE A 401 -23.84 2.25 -31.68
C PHE A 401 -23.05 3.04 -32.73
N LEU A 402 -21.94 2.49 -33.23
CA LEU A 402 -21.15 3.11 -34.30
C LEU A 402 -21.97 3.26 -35.59
N PHE A 403 -22.77 2.25 -35.95
CA PHE A 403 -23.66 2.30 -37.10
C PHE A 403 -24.69 3.43 -37.00
N TYR A 404 -25.36 3.57 -35.85
CA TYR A 404 -26.32 4.66 -35.61
C TYR A 404 -25.62 6.02 -35.60
N LEU A 405 -24.44 6.16 -34.99
CA LEU A 405 -23.67 7.41 -35.02
C LEU A 405 -23.34 7.85 -36.45
N LEU A 406 -22.91 6.91 -37.30
CA LEU A 406 -22.60 7.19 -38.71
C LEU A 406 -23.85 7.62 -39.50
N ARG A 407 -25.00 7.00 -39.25
CA ARG A 407 -26.27 7.34 -39.92
C ARG A 407 -26.84 8.67 -39.43
N GLN A 408 -26.75 8.95 -38.13
CA GLN A 408 -27.13 10.25 -37.57
C GLN A 408 -26.25 11.38 -38.12
N ARG A 409 -24.95 11.14 -38.33
CA ARG A 409 -24.07 12.12 -39.00
C ARG A 409 -24.51 12.42 -40.45
N ARG A 410 -25.17 11.46 -41.10
CA ARG A 410 -25.81 11.61 -42.43
C ARG A 410 -27.26 12.11 -42.35
N ARG A 411 -27.74 12.51 -41.15
CA ARG A 411 -29.12 12.95 -40.87
C ARG A 411 -30.19 11.90 -41.13
N ILE A 412 -29.83 10.61 -41.02
CA ILE A 412 -30.78 9.50 -41.09
C ILE A 412 -31.04 9.01 -39.66
N TYR A 413 -32.30 9.11 -39.22
CA TYR A 413 -32.73 8.73 -37.89
C TYR A 413 -33.55 7.44 -37.95
N ASP A 414 -32.92 6.31 -37.62
CA ASP A 414 -33.56 4.97 -37.73
C ASP A 414 -34.47 4.62 -36.56
N ILE A 415 -34.22 5.20 -35.39
CA ILE A 415 -34.90 4.88 -34.13
C ILE A 415 -35.51 6.14 -33.51
N PRO A 416 -36.61 6.02 -32.74
CA PRO A 416 -37.18 7.13 -32.00
C PRO A 416 -36.19 7.73 -31.00
N GLN A 417 -36.31 9.03 -30.73
CA GLN A 417 -35.39 9.76 -29.85
C GLN A 417 -35.32 9.17 -28.42
N GLY A 418 -36.45 8.74 -27.86
CA GLY A 418 -36.47 8.10 -26.53
C GLY A 418 -35.71 6.78 -26.49
N ALA A 419 -35.88 5.92 -27.52
CA ALA A 419 -35.14 4.66 -27.62
C ALA A 419 -33.63 4.89 -27.76
N TRP A 420 -33.24 5.92 -28.52
CA TRP A 420 -31.83 6.32 -28.64
C TRP A 420 -31.24 6.77 -27.30
N GLN A 421 -31.95 7.60 -26.53
CA GLN A 421 -31.49 8.05 -25.22
C GLN A 421 -31.33 6.88 -24.24
N SER A 422 -32.28 5.96 -24.19
CA SER A 422 -32.18 4.74 -23.38
C SER A 422 -31.00 3.86 -23.81
N PHE A 423 -30.77 3.70 -25.12
CA PHE A 423 -29.65 2.92 -25.66
C PHE A 423 -28.30 3.57 -25.33
N GLN A 424 -28.20 4.90 -25.40
CA GLN A 424 -27.02 5.67 -25.00
C GLN A 424 -26.74 5.53 -23.50
N LEU A 425 -27.76 5.66 -22.65
CA LEU A 425 -27.63 5.53 -21.21
C LEU A 425 -27.16 4.11 -20.82
N ALA A 426 -27.78 3.08 -21.41
CA ALA A 426 -27.42 1.69 -21.18
C ALA A 426 -25.94 1.42 -21.51
N GLY A 427 -25.46 1.90 -22.67
CA GLY A 427 -24.04 1.74 -23.03
C GLY A 427 -23.09 2.59 -22.19
N THR A 428 -23.45 3.83 -21.90
CA THR A 428 -22.58 4.71 -21.09
C THR A 428 -22.39 4.13 -19.69
N LEU A 429 -23.46 3.62 -19.07
CA LEU A 429 -23.38 2.98 -17.76
C LEU A 429 -22.68 1.61 -17.83
N CYS A 430 -23.11 0.72 -18.73
CA CYS A 430 -22.66 -0.67 -18.72
C CYS A 430 -21.32 -0.84 -19.45
N LEU A 431 -21.18 -0.36 -20.68
CA LEU A 431 -19.95 -0.46 -21.45
C LEU A 431 -18.88 0.51 -20.92
N GLY A 432 -19.26 1.74 -20.58
CA GLY A 432 -18.38 2.70 -19.92
C GLY A 432 -17.92 2.20 -18.55
N GLY A 433 -18.83 1.61 -17.76
CA GLY A 433 -18.50 0.99 -16.49
C GLY A 433 -17.63 -0.26 -16.63
N TRP A 434 -17.84 -1.09 -17.65
CA TRP A 434 -16.92 -2.18 -17.98
C TRP A 434 -15.52 -1.64 -18.28
N ALA A 435 -15.39 -0.63 -19.14
CA ALA A 435 -14.10 -0.06 -19.51
C ALA A 435 -13.36 0.52 -18.29
N VAL A 436 -14.05 1.29 -17.45
CA VAL A 436 -13.48 1.89 -16.25
C VAL A 436 -13.08 0.86 -15.19
N ASN A 437 -13.75 -0.30 -15.15
CA ASN A 437 -13.40 -1.40 -14.25
C ASN A 437 -12.44 -2.43 -14.85
N TYR A 438 -12.17 -2.39 -16.16
CA TYR A 438 -11.30 -3.37 -16.82
C TYR A 438 -9.96 -2.77 -17.27
N LEU A 439 -9.98 -1.62 -17.95
CA LEU A 439 -8.79 -1.01 -18.53
C LEU A 439 -7.68 -0.65 -17.54
N PRO A 440 -7.97 -0.19 -16.29
CA PRO A 440 -6.91 0.13 -15.34
C PRO A 440 -5.98 -1.05 -15.04
N PHE A 441 -6.46 -2.29 -15.14
CA PHE A 441 -5.65 -3.48 -14.84
C PHE A 441 -4.49 -3.69 -15.81
N PHE A 442 -4.54 -3.16 -17.02
CA PHE A 442 -3.42 -3.21 -17.97
C PHE A 442 -2.25 -2.32 -17.54
N LEU A 443 -2.49 -1.33 -16.68
CA LEU A 443 -1.48 -0.39 -16.18
C LEU A 443 -0.95 -0.78 -14.80
N MET A 444 -1.46 -1.86 -14.20
CA MET A 444 -1.11 -2.27 -12.84
C MET A 444 -0.03 -3.34 -12.85
N GLU A 445 1.13 -3.02 -12.28
CA GLU A 445 2.23 -3.97 -12.03
C GLU A 445 2.00 -4.74 -10.71
N LYS A 446 0.90 -5.51 -10.63
CA LYS A 446 0.56 -6.34 -9.46
C LYS A 446 0.17 -7.75 -9.90
N THR A 447 0.19 -8.71 -8.98
CA THR A 447 -0.36 -10.05 -9.22
C THR A 447 -1.88 -9.95 -9.37
N LEU A 448 -2.41 -10.27 -10.55
CA LEU A 448 -3.83 -10.19 -10.86
C LEU A 448 -4.47 -11.59 -10.95
N PHE A 449 -5.78 -11.63 -10.74
CA PHE A 449 -6.58 -12.85 -10.65
C PHE A 449 -7.95 -12.63 -11.29
N LEU A 450 -8.57 -13.70 -11.80
CA LEU A 450 -9.88 -13.67 -12.47
C LEU A 450 -10.99 -12.91 -11.70
N TYR A 451 -11.02 -13.00 -10.37
CA TYR A 451 -12.06 -12.32 -9.57
C TYR A 451 -12.02 -10.79 -9.69
N HIS A 452 -10.88 -10.21 -10.09
CA HIS A 452 -10.75 -8.78 -10.36
C HIS A 452 -11.62 -8.33 -11.55
N TYR A 453 -11.90 -9.24 -12.50
CA TYR A 453 -12.73 -8.97 -13.66
C TYR A 453 -14.23 -9.01 -13.37
N LEU A 454 -14.66 -9.69 -12.30
CA LEU A 454 -16.09 -9.94 -12.03
C LEU A 454 -16.93 -8.65 -11.97
N PRO A 455 -16.50 -7.53 -11.35
CA PRO A 455 -17.28 -6.29 -11.38
C PRO A 455 -17.41 -5.67 -12.78
N ALA A 456 -16.44 -5.88 -13.68
CA ALA A 456 -16.56 -5.43 -15.06
C ALA A 456 -17.50 -6.35 -15.84
N LEU A 457 -17.41 -7.67 -15.62
CA LEU A 457 -18.30 -8.65 -16.22
C LEU A 457 -19.77 -8.44 -15.84
N THR A 458 -20.07 -8.11 -14.58
CA THR A 458 -21.47 -7.85 -14.16
C THR A 458 -22.09 -6.71 -14.96
N LEU A 459 -21.32 -5.67 -15.27
CA LEU A 459 -21.77 -4.56 -16.12
C LEU A 459 -21.99 -5.01 -17.57
N GLN A 460 -21.15 -5.89 -18.12
CA GLN A 460 -21.42 -6.49 -19.44
C GLN A 460 -22.68 -7.36 -19.44
N ILE A 461 -22.93 -8.12 -18.38
CA ILE A 461 -24.14 -8.93 -18.25
C ILE A 461 -25.39 -8.02 -18.20
N LEU A 462 -25.33 -6.90 -17.48
CA LEU A 462 -26.41 -5.91 -17.45
C LEU A 462 -26.67 -5.24 -18.81
N LEU A 463 -25.69 -5.22 -19.71
CA LEU A 463 -25.86 -4.71 -21.08
C LEU A 463 -26.68 -5.67 -21.97
N LEU A 464 -26.74 -6.96 -21.64
CA LEU A 464 -27.39 -7.96 -22.50
C LEU A 464 -28.88 -7.69 -22.73
N PRO A 465 -29.74 -7.52 -21.70
CA PRO A 465 -31.17 -7.33 -21.93
C PRO A 465 -31.50 -6.11 -22.80
N PRO A 466 -30.93 -4.90 -22.56
CA PRO A 466 -31.16 -3.74 -23.42
C PRO A 466 -30.75 -3.99 -24.88
N VAL A 467 -29.64 -4.70 -25.12
CA VAL A 467 -29.19 -5.03 -26.49
C VAL A 467 -30.15 -6.00 -27.16
N LEU A 468 -30.57 -7.06 -26.46
CA LEU A 468 -31.48 -8.06 -27.01
C LEU A 468 -32.87 -7.47 -27.31
N GLU A 469 -33.38 -6.61 -26.43
CA GLU A 469 -34.62 -5.86 -26.64
C GLU A 469 -34.51 -4.93 -27.85
N HIS A 470 -33.40 -4.19 -27.96
CA HIS A 470 -33.15 -3.28 -29.08
C HIS A 470 -33.06 -4.03 -30.42
N VAL A 471 -32.37 -5.17 -30.44
CA VAL A 471 -32.28 -6.03 -31.65
C VAL A 471 -33.66 -6.54 -32.04
N ARG A 472 -34.45 -7.03 -31.09
CA ARG A 472 -35.80 -7.53 -31.34
C ARG A 472 -36.72 -6.46 -31.94
N HIS A 473 -36.76 -5.27 -31.34
CA HIS A 473 -37.74 -4.24 -31.70
C HIS A 473 -37.32 -3.34 -32.85
N HIS A 474 -36.02 -3.06 -33.00
CA HIS A 474 -35.53 -2.05 -33.95
C HIS A 474 -34.71 -2.61 -35.11
N VAL A 475 -34.11 -3.80 -34.96
CA VAL A 475 -33.31 -4.44 -36.03
C VAL A 475 -34.14 -5.47 -36.79
N ILE A 476 -34.88 -6.32 -36.08
CA ILE A 476 -35.71 -7.38 -36.68
C ILE A 476 -37.08 -6.82 -37.08
N ARG A 477 -37.33 -6.71 -38.38
CA ARG A 477 -38.59 -6.14 -38.92
C ARG A 477 -39.73 -7.15 -39.13
N SER A 478 -39.44 -8.44 -39.26
CA SER A 478 -40.43 -9.47 -39.56
C SER A 478 -40.90 -10.17 -38.28
N ASP A 479 -42.23 -10.27 -38.10
CA ASP A 479 -42.84 -10.91 -36.93
C ASP A 479 -42.46 -12.38 -36.79
N THR A 480 -42.33 -13.11 -37.90
CA THR A 480 -41.87 -14.50 -37.90
C THR A 480 -40.46 -14.58 -37.32
N VAL A 481 -39.56 -13.68 -37.75
CA VAL A 481 -38.17 -13.65 -37.27
C VAL A 481 -38.10 -13.20 -35.80
N GLN A 482 -38.98 -12.29 -35.36
CA GLN A 482 -39.07 -11.91 -33.94
C GLN A 482 -39.51 -13.10 -33.06
N ASN A 483 -40.47 -13.90 -33.52
CA ASN A 483 -40.91 -15.10 -32.81
C ASN A 483 -39.82 -16.18 -32.79
N THR A 484 -39.13 -16.38 -33.91
CA THR A 484 -37.95 -17.26 -33.95
C THR A 484 -36.86 -16.78 -33.00
N PHE A 485 -36.58 -15.47 -32.96
CA PHE A 485 -35.61 -14.88 -32.03
C PHE A 485 -35.99 -15.11 -30.56
N SER A 486 -37.27 -14.92 -30.19
CA SER A 486 -37.76 -15.28 -28.85
C SER A 486 -37.54 -16.75 -28.52
N ALA A 487 -37.82 -17.66 -29.46
CA ALA A 487 -37.58 -19.08 -29.25
C ALA A 487 -36.09 -19.38 -29.04
N VAL A 488 -35.19 -18.74 -29.81
CA VAL A 488 -33.74 -18.84 -29.62
C VAL A 488 -33.32 -18.31 -28.24
N LEU A 489 -33.89 -17.20 -27.77
CA LEU A 489 -33.62 -16.68 -26.43
C LEU A 489 -34.04 -17.66 -25.32
N LEU A 490 -35.17 -18.35 -25.48
CA LEU A 490 -35.58 -19.39 -24.53
C LEU A 490 -34.60 -20.55 -24.50
N VAL A 491 -34.15 -21.03 -25.68
CA VAL A 491 -33.13 -22.08 -25.78
C VAL A 491 -31.81 -21.64 -25.14
N TRP A 492 -31.41 -20.38 -25.37
CA TRP A 492 -30.23 -19.80 -24.75
C TRP A 492 -30.34 -19.77 -23.22
N MET A 493 -31.47 -19.31 -22.67
CA MET A 493 -31.72 -19.34 -21.21
C MET A 493 -31.70 -20.76 -20.64
N SER A 494 -32.27 -21.74 -21.34
CA SER A 494 -32.17 -23.16 -20.95
C SER A 494 -30.72 -23.65 -20.97
N SER A 495 -29.92 -23.25 -21.97
CA SER A 495 -28.49 -23.60 -22.06
C SER A 495 -27.67 -23.06 -20.89
N ILE A 496 -27.99 -21.84 -20.41
CA ILE A 496 -27.36 -21.26 -19.22
C ILE A 496 -27.63 -22.15 -18.00
N ILE A 497 -28.89 -22.52 -17.77
CA ILE A 497 -29.30 -23.37 -16.65
C ILE A 497 -28.62 -24.73 -16.73
N LEU A 498 -28.63 -25.38 -17.91
CA LEU A 498 -27.98 -26.67 -18.13
C LEU A 498 -26.47 -26.62 -17.85
N THR A 499 -25.81 -25.54 -18.29
CA THR A 499 -24.37 -25.32 -18.06
C THR A 499 -24.08 -25.13 -16.57
N PHE A 500 -24.93 -24.36 -15.87
CA PHE A 500 -24.84 -24.21 -14.43
C PHE A 500 -25.04 -25.55 -13.71
N SER A 501 -26.04 -26.34 -14.09
CA SER A 501 -26.28 -27.66 -13.50
C SER A 501 -25.07 -28.59 -13.66
N LYS A 502 -24.37 -28.55 -14.80
CA LYS A 502 -23.15 -29.34 -15.05
C LYS A 502 -21.95 -28.86 -14.23
N LEU A 503 -21.78 -27.55 -14.05
CA LEU A 503 -20.65 -26.95 -13.32
C LEU A 503 -20.91 -26.76 -11.82
N CYS A 504 -22.16 -26.97 -11.37
CA CYS A 504 -22.61 -26.87 -9.98
C CYS A 504 -21.71 -27.65 -9.00
N PRO A 505 -21.25 -28.89 -9.30
CA PRO A 505 -20.36 -29.61 -8.39
C PRO A 505 -19.01 -28.92 -8.15
N LEU A 506 -18.50 -28.15 -9.13
CA LEU A 506 -17.26 -27.36 -8.97
C LEU A 506 -17.49 -26.05 -8.22
N THR A 507 -18.73 -25.57 -8.11
CA THR A 507 -19.08 -24.35 -7.38
C THR A 507 -19.33 -24.65 -5.91
N TYR A 508 -20.12 -25.68 -5.61
CA TYR A 508 -20.49 -26.05 -4.24
C TYR A 508 -19.53 -27.08 -3.62
N GLY A 509 -18.72 -27.76 -4.43
CA GLY A 509 -17.83 -28.84 -3.96
C GLY A 509 -18.54 -30.17 -3.74
N GLU A 510 -19.83 -30.29 -4.06
CA GLU A 510 -20.63 -31.49 -3.89
C GLU A 510 -21.54 -31.75 -5.11
N PRO A 511 -21.75 -33.02 -5.53
CA PRO A 511 -21.10 -34.24 -5.05
C PRO A 511 -19.64 -34.37 -5.51
N ALA A 512 -18.87 -35.28 -4.89
CA ALA A 512 -17.52 -35.60 -5.35
C ALA A 512 -17.57 -36.32 -6.71
N LEU A 513 -16.93 -35.74 -7.72
CA LEU A 513 -16.90 -36.28 -9.09
C LEU A 513 -15.73 -37.23 -9.31
N SER A 514 -15.94 -38.27 -10.11
CA SER A 514 -14.88 -39.17 -10.54
C SER A 514 -13.84 -38.44 -11.42
N PRO A 515 -12.59 -38.94 -11.53
CA PRO A 515 -11.58 -38.35 -12.42
C PRO A 515 -12.01 -38.26 -13.88
N GLN A 516 -12.88 -39.16 -14.35
CA GLN A 516 -13.41 -39.15 -15.71
C GLN A 516 -14.45 -38.02 -15.90
N GLU A 517 -15.32 -37.81 -14.92
CA GLU A 517 -16.28 -36.70 -14.93
C GLU A 517 -15.57 -35.35 -14.82
N LEU A 518 -14.51 -35.25 -14.01
CA LEU A 518 -13.71 -34.02 -13.94
C LEU A 518 -13.02 -33.71 -15.27
N ARG A 519 -12.58 -34.73 -16.02
CA ARG A 519 -12.05 -34.55 -17.39
C ARG A 519 -13.14 -34.12 -18.36
N SER A 520 -14.37 -34.63 -18.23
CA SER A 520 -15.47 -34.23 -19.11
C SER A 520 -15.97 -32.80 -18.86
N LEU A 521 -15.77 -32.28 -17.64
CA LEU A 521 -16.01 -30.87 -17.31
C LEU A 521 -14.90 -29.92 -17.76
N ARG A 522 -13.72 -30.44 -18.13
CA ARG A 522 -12.62 -29.65 -18.67
C ARG A 522 -12.86 -29.34 -20.15
N TRP A 523 -13.75 -28.39 -20.44
CA TRP A 523 -14.07 -28.00 -21.81
C TRP A 523 -12.95 -27.23 -22.52
N ARG A 524 -11.99 -26.70 -21.75
CA ARG A 524 -10.81 -26.01 -22.28
C ARG A 524 -9.57 -26.54 -21.60
N ASP A 525 -8.51 -26.72 -22.38
CA ASP A 525 -7.23 -27.21 -21.87
C ASP A 525 -6.60 -26.24 -20.87
N THR A 526 -6.89 -24.95 -20.99
CA THR A 526 -6.39 -23.91 -20.07
C THR A 526 -7.05 -23.94 -18.69
N TRP A 527 -8.17 -24.65 -18.52
CA TRP A 527 -8.80 -24.79 -17.21
C TRP A 527 -8.03 -25.79 -16.36
N ASP A 528 -7.42 -25.28 -15.29
CA ASP A 528 -6.60 -26.01 -14.33
C ASP A 528 -7.47 -26.81 -13.34
N ILE A 529 -8.28 -27.73 -13.86
CA ILE A 529 -9.07 -28.64 -13.04
C ILE A 529 -8.15 -29.67 -12.40
N LEU A 530 -8.10 -29.70 -11.06
CA LEU A 530 -7.25 -30.63 -10.33
C LEU A 530 -7.82 -32.04 -10.45
N ILE A 531 -7.09 -32.92 -11.12
CA ILE A 531 -7.42 -34.33 -11.27
C ILE A 531 -6.31 -35.13 -10.58
N ARG A 532 -6.65 -35.79 -9.46
CA ARG A 532 -5.74 -36.74 -8.82
C ARG A 532 -5.57 -37.95 -9.74
N LYS A 533 -4.31 -38.38 -9.91
CA LYS A 533 -3.97 -39.60 -10.65
C LYS A 533 -4.40 -40.84 -9.90
#